data_AF-A0A845WD70-F1
#
_entry.id   AF-A0A845WD70-F1
#
_cell.length_a   1.000
_cell.length_b   1.000
_cell.length_c   1.000
_cell.angle_alpha   90.00
_cell.angle_beta   90.00
_cell.angle_gamma   90.00
#
_symmetry.space_group_name_H-M   'P 1'
#
loop_
_entity.id
_entity.type
_entity.pdbx_description
1 polymer ?
#
loop_
_entity_poly.entity_id
_entity_poly.type
_entity_poly.pdbx_seq_one_letter_code
_entity_poly.pdbx_strand_id
1 'polypeptide(L)' 'MQITQKVYCPNCGSSAQRIYYQNTHLTQTQCPVCDYLMINCTRTGRVVEAYAPGIYAPSA' A
#
# COMPACT_ATOMS: atom_id res chain seq x y z
N MET A 1 -7.60 17.36 -0.08
CA MET A 1 -6.15 17.46 0.16
C MET A 1 -5.53 16.07 0.13
N GLN A 2 -4.29 15.94 -0.33
CA GLN A 2 -3.54 14.69 -0.32
C GLN A 2 -2.29 14.83 0.56
N ILE A 3 -2.03 13.83 1.39
CA ILE A 3 -0.83 13.77 2.23
C ILE A 3 -0.07 12.50 1.85
N THR A 4 1.21 12.64 1.48
CA THR A 4 2.07 11.52 1.14
C THR A 4 3.06 11.24 2.26
N GLN A 5 3.14 9.98 2.68
CA GLN A 5 4.03 9.49 3.72
C GLN A 5 4.96 8.42 3.14
N LYS A 6 6.24 8.45 3.50
CA LYS A 6 7.18 7.36 3.21
C LYS A 6 6.96 6.22 4.22
N VAL A 7 6.85 5.00 3.72
CA VAL A 7 6.67 3.77 4.52
C VAL A 7 7.54 2.65 3.95
N TYR A 8 7.61 1.52 4.65
CA TYR A 8 8.16 0.29 4.08
C TYR A 8 7.03 -0.57 3.50
N CYS A 9 7.31 -1.24 2.40
CA CYS A 9 6.38 -2.13 1.73
C CYS A 9 6.09 -3.34 2.64
N PRO A 10 4.81 -3.64 2.94
CA PRO A 10 4.47 -4.81 3.75
C PRO A 10 4.73 -6.13 3.02
N ASN A 11 4.87 -6.09 1.69
CA ASN A 11 5.22 -7.24 0.88
C ASN A 11 6.76 -7.42 0.92
N CYS A 12 7.52 -6.62 0.19
CA CYS A 12 8.97 -6.85 -0.01
C CYS A 12 9.91 -6.10 0.96
N GLY A 13 9.39 -5.31 1.90
CA GLY A 13 10.22 -4.52 2.83
C GLY A 13 10.93 -3.30 2.22
N SER A 14 10.91 -3.12 0.89
CA SER A 14 11.52 -1.96 0.23
C SER A 14 10.79 -0.65 0.55
N SER A 15 11.39 0.50 0.20
CA SER A 15 10.73 1.80 0.34
C SER A 15 9.46 1.87 -0.50
N ALA A 16 8.40 2.41 0.10
CA ALA A 16 7.09 2.54 -0.49
C ALA A 16 6.46 3.88 -0.08
N GLN A 17 5.32 4.19 -0.67
CA GLN A 17 4.58 5.41 -0.39
C GLN A 17 3.16 5.07 0.06
N ARG A 18 2.67 5.86 1.03
CA ARG A 18 1.28 5.86 1.45
C ARG A 18 0.68 7.24 1.21
N ILE A 19 -0.41 7.30 0.46
CA ILE A 19 -1.13 8.53 0.13
C ILE A 19 -2.49 8.50 0.85
N TYR A 20 -2.79 9.55 1.61
CA TYR A 20 -4.08 9.75 2.26
C TYR A 20 -4.93 10.71 1.43
N TYR A 21 -6.05 10.22 0.91
CA TYR A 21 -7.05 10.99 0.18
C TYR A 21 -8.15 11.40 1.15
N GLN A 22 -8.02 12.59 1.75
CA GLN A 22 -8.94 13.03 2.79
C GLN A 22 -10.39 13.14 2.31
N ASN A 23 -10.60 13.59 1.07
CA ASN A 23 -11.93 13.84 0.51
C ASN A 23 -12.72 12.54 0.26
N THR A 24 -12.03 11.45 -0.08
CA THR A 24 -12.65 10.15 -0.38
C THR A 24 -12.55 9.17 0.78
N HIS A 25 -11.88 9.55 1.87
CA HIS A 25 -11.54 8.67 2.98
C HIS A 25 -10.81 7.41 2.53
N LEU A 26 -9.88 7.53 1.58
CA LEU A 26 -9.07 6.43 1.09
C LEU A 26 -7.62 6.59 1.51
N THR A 27 -6.98 5.45 1.71
CA THR A 27 -5.53 5.34 1.84
C THR A 27 -5.05 4.44 0.72
N GLN A 28 -4.00 4.85 0.00
CA GLN A 28 -3.35 4.05 -1.02
C GLN A 28 -1.91 3.81 -0.60
N THR A 29 -1.52 2.57 -0.40
CA THR A 29 -0.12 2.17 -0.20
C THR A 29 0.37 1.50 -1.47
N GLN A 30 1.47 2.00 -2.05
CA GLN A 30 2.05 1.44 -3.27
C GLN A 30 3.56 1.26 -3.14
N CYS A 31 4.08 0.17 -3.70
CA CYS A 31 5.50 -0.12 -3.76
C CYS A 31 5.96 -0.20 -5.23
N PRO A 32 6.97 0.58 -5.64
CA PRO A 32 7.50 0.54 -7.00
C PRO A 32 8.44 -0.65 -7.26
N VAL A 33 8.80 -1.43 -6.24
CA VAL A 33 9.79 -2.53 -6.36
C VAL A 33 9.14 -3.87 -6.66
N CYS A 34 8.02 -4.15 -6.00
CA CYS A 34 7.30 -5.41 -6.15
C CYS A 34 5.84 -5.16 -6.56
N ASP A 35 5.52 -4.01 -7.14
CA ASP A 35 4.16 -3.67 -7.58
C ASP A 35 3.04 -3.84 -6.55
N TYR A 36 3.36 -3.90 -5.25
CA TYR A 36 2.35 -3.99 -4.20
C TYR A 36 1.44 -2.77 -4.23
N LEU A 37 0.13 -2.98 -4.23
CA LEU A 37 -0.90 -1.95 -4.14
C LEU A 37 -1.93 -2.36 -3.08
N MET A 38 -2.28 -1.42 -2.21
CA MET A 38 -3.35 -1.59 -1.24
C MET A 38 -4.13 -0.31 -1.11
N ILE A 39 -5.43 -0.35 -1.38
CA ILE A 39 -6.37 0.74 -1.19
C ILE A 39 -7.37 0.34 -0.12
N ASN A 40 -7.47 1.14 0.95
CA ASN A 40 -8.39 0.90 2.05
C ASN A 40 -9.14 2.17 2.46
N CYS A 41 -10.34 2.00 2.99
CA CYS A 41 -11.09 3.10 3.60
C CYS A 41 -10.44 3.51 4.94
N THR A 42 -10.09 4.79 5.12
CA THR A 42 -9.49 5.29 6.37
C THR A 42 -10.47 5.24 7.55
N ARG A 43 -11.78 5.29 7.29
CA ARG A 43 -12.80 5.29 8.35
C ARG A 43 -13.15 3.90 8.85
N THR A 44 -13.12 2.89 7.97
CA THR A 44 -13.60 1.54 8.29
C THR A 44 -12.50 0.48 8.25
N GLY A 45 -11.34 0.79 7.68
CA GLY A 45 -10.26 -0.18 7.45
C GLY A 45 -10.54 -1.19 6.34
N ARG A 46 -11.74 -1.20 5.75
CA ARG A 46 -12.10 -2.14 4.68
C ARG A 46 -11.23 -1.95 3.45
N VAL A 47 -10.83 -3.07 2.86
CA VAL A 47 -10.12 -3.13 1.59
C VAL A 47 -11.07 -2.73 0.47
N VAL A 48 -10.62 -1.80 -0.37
CA VAL A 48 -11.30 -1.42 -1.61
C VAL A 48 -10.67 -2.15 -2.78
N GLU A 49 -9.34 -2.16 -2.83
CA GLU A 49 -8.56 -2.84 -3.86
C GLU A 49 -7.24 -3.31 -3.26
N ALA A 50 -6.77 -4.49 -3.66
CA ALA A 50 -5.50 -5.01 -3.22
C ALA A 50 -4.85 -5.82 -4.34
N TYR A 51 -3.57 -5.58 -4.55
CA TYR A 51 -2.69 -6.37 -5.40
C TYR A 51 -1.39 -6.61 -4.66
N ALA A 52 -1.08 -7.88 -4.41
CA ALA A 52 0.13 -8.30 -3.72
C ALA A 52 0.75 -9.44 -4.54
N PRO A 53 1.64 -9.12 -5.49
CA PRO A 53 2.31 -10.16 -6.25
C PRO A 53 3.22 -10.95 -5.31
N GLY A 54 3.22 -12.27 -5.50
CA GLY A 54 4.02 -13.18 -4.69
C GLY A 54 5.50 -12.83 -4.83
N ILE A 55 6.07 -12.28 -3.77
CA ILE A 55 7.51 -12.40 -3.54
C ILE A 55 7.75 -13.89 -3.34
N TYR A 56 8.47 -14.51 -4.28
CA TYR A 56 9.00 -15.84 -4.08
C TYR A 56 9.60 -15.88 -2.68
N ALA A 57 9.06 -16.73 -1.80
CA ALA A 57 9.74 -17.04 -0.55
C ALA A 57 11.17 -17.44 -0.95
N PRO A 58 12.21 -16.86 -0.32
CA PRO A 58 13.57 -17.34 -0.57
C PRO A 58 13.54 -18.85 -0.36
N SER A 59 13.94 -19.61 -1.39
CA SER A 59 14.04 -21.06 -1.31
C SER A 59 14.88 -21.40 -0.08
N ALA A 60 14.26 -22.07 0.88
CA ALA A 60 14.89 -22.57 2.09
C ALA A 60 16.00 -23.56 1.76
#